data_AF-A0A939KVD1-F1
#
_entry.id   AF-A0A939KVD1-F1
#
_cell.length_a   1.000
_cell.length_b   1.000
_cell.length_c   1.000
_cell.angle_alpha   90.00
_cell.angle_beta   90.00
_cell.angle_gamma   90.00
#
_symmetry.space_group_name_H-M   'P 1'
#
loop_
_entity.id
_entity.type
_entity.pdbx_description
1 polymer ?
#
loop_
_entity_poly.entity_id
_entity_poly.type
_entity_poly.pdbx_seq_one_letter_code
_entity_poly.pdbx_strand_id
1 'polypeptide(L)'
;MSHQSRYLRSKRLRSALWYAADGKCQLCGCDLPPDWHADHIERWAETHRTNVHEMQALCPKCHQEKTAEENKHMKSENYKQHKQLDLFESPTEPIKLRRHQKEFLEICKLLKGGEPIGKIIMLVTPGGGKSLIPVIAAAQLIPRASGGGFHGTIADAICWVVPRLNLQAQAERNFEDSYFKEQLDHQHRIRANNNEPNPCKGTSGYVATYHAIFSNPDLHAQELQRKRYILVLDEFHHVEEGSPWHQALQPLVDSAVLVVLVTGTHKRGDGKPIAFMPYK
;
A
#
# COMPACT_ATOMS: atom_id res chain seq x y z
N MET A 1 -21.44 -16.19 23.01
CA MET A 1 -20.73 -15.19 22.20
C MET A 1 -21.11 -13.82 22.75
N SER A 2 -20.19 -13.08 23.38
CA SER A 2 -20.52 -11.81 24.03
C SER A 2 -20.89 -10.76 22.98
N HIS A 3 -22.07 -10.15 23.08
CA HIS A 3 -22.45 -9.00 22.27
C HIS A 3 -21.47 -7.85 22.52
N GLN A 4 -20.51 -7.62 21.62
CA GLN A 4 -19.63 -6.46 21.72
C GLN A 4 -20.42 -5.20 21.36
N SER A 5 -20.32 -4.16 22.19
CA SER A 5 -21.02 -2.90 21.97
C SER A 5 -20.40 -2.16 20.79
N ARG A 6 -21.24 -1.62 19.89
CA ARG A 6 -20.81 -0.70 18.83
C ARG A 6 -20.16 0.58 19.40
N TYR A 7 -20.45 0.98 20.63
CA TYR A 7 -19.96 2.24 21.16
C TYR A 7 -18.88 2.04 22.22
N LEU A 8 -17.81 2.83 22.17
CA LEU A 8 -16.81 2.90 23.23
C LEU A 8 -17.35 3.71 24.41
N ARG A 9 -18.11 3.04 25.26
CA ARG A 9 -18.80 3.67 26.41
C ARG A 9 -17.92 3.82 27.65
N SER A 10 -16.85 3.04 27.78
CA SER A 10 -15.98 3.06 28.96
C SER A 10 -15.26 4.39 29.08
N LYS A 11 -15.47 5.12 30.18
CA LYS A 11 -14.78 6.40 30.48
C LYS A 11 -13.26 6.25 30.45
N ARG A 12 -12.73 5.14 30.97
CA ARG A 12 -11.30 4.83 30.95
C ARG A 12 -10.77 4.67 29.52
N LEU A 13 -11.47 3.93 28.67
CA LEU A 13 -11.06 3.71 27.28
C LEU A 13 -11.19 4.97 26.44
N ARG A 14 -12.24 5.78 26.66
CA ARG A 14 -12.39 7.10 26.05
C ARG A 14 -11.27 8.05 26.46
N SER A 15 -10.85 8.03 27.72
CA SER A 15 -9.73 8.84 28.19
C SER A 15 -8.41 8.40 27.54
N ALA A 16 -8.17 7.10 27.43
CA ALA A 16 -6.99 6.58 26.74
C ALA A 16 -6.94 7.01 25.26
N LEU A 17 -8.09 6.96 24.57
CA LEU A 17 -8.21 7.43 23.19
C LEU A 17 -7.94 8.93 23.07
N TRP A 18 -8.44 9.74 24.01
CA TRP A 18 -8.20 11.19 24.04
C TRP A 18 -6.71 11.52 24.22
N TYR A 19 -6.01 10.84 25.13
CA TYR A 19 -4.56 11.03 25.32
C TYR A 19 -3.75 10.53 24.12
N ALA A 20 -4.14 9.42 23.50
CA ALA A 20 -3.49 8.93 22.28
C ALA A 20 -3.63 9.91 21.11
N ALA A 21 -4.71 10.69 21.09
CA ALA A 21 -4.96 11.74 20.10
C ALA A 21 -4.35 13.11 20.48
N ASP A 22 -3.61 13.20 21.60
CA ASP A 22 -3.05 14.45 22.13
C ASP A 22 -4.11 15.56 22.31
N GLY A 23 -5.34 15.16 22.67
CA GLY A 23 -6.48 16.07 22.80
C GLY A 23 -6.93 16.73 21.49
N LYS A 24 -6.48 16.23 20.33
CA LYS A 24 -6.76 16.80 19.00
C LYS A 24 -7.59 15.87 18.13
N CYS A 25 -8.37 16.45 17.23
CA CYS A 25 -9.11 15.72 16.23
C CYS A 25 -8.15 15.03 15.27
N GLN A 26 -8.28 13.71 15.10
CA GLN A 26 -7.37 12.94 14.26
C GLN A 26 -7.60 13.11 12.74
N LEU A 27 -8.61 13.89 12.33
CA LEU A 27 -8.85 14.26 10.93
C LEU A 27 -8.43 15.70 10.60
N CYS A 28 -8.83 16.68 11.41
CA CYS A 28 -8.57 18.10 11.11
C CYS A 28 -7.52 18.76 12.02
N GLY A 29 -7.07 18.10 13.09
CA GLY A 29 -6.06 18.61 14.00
C GLY A 29 -6.52 19.69 14.98
N CYS A 30 -7.82 20.07 15.00
CA CYS A 30 -8.35 21.02 15.98
C CYS A 30 -8.37 20.44 17.40
N ASP A 31 -8.39 21.29 18.42
CA ASP A 31 -8.61 20.83 19.79
C ASP A 31 -9.99 20.15 19.91
N LEU A 32 -10.03 19.00 20.59
CA LEU A 32 -11.26 18.23 20.77
C LEU A 32 -12.21 18.97 21.72
N PRO A 33 -13.45 19.26 21.31
CA PRO A 33 -14.43 19.86 22.19
C PRO A 33 -14.90 18.86 23.26
N PRO A 34 -15.55 19.30 24.34
CA PRO A 34 -16.03 18.42 25.41
C PRO A 34 -16.95 17.28 24.93
N ASP A 35 -17.66 17.48 23.83
CA ASP A 35 -18.59 16.54 23.19
C ASP A 35 -17.97 15.73 22.03
N TRP A 36 -16.64 15.58 22.00
CA TRP A 36 -15.95 14.81 20.97
C TRP A 36 -16.43 13.35 20.84
N HIS A 37 -16.30 12.82 19.62
CA HIS A 37 -16.80 11.51 19.24
C HIS A 37 -15.68 10.48 19.13
N ALA A 38 -15.92 9.29 19.70
CA ALA A 38 -15.09 8.12 19.48
C ALA A 38 -15.69 7.37 18.30
N ASP A 39 -15.05 7.49 17.14
CA ASP A 39 -15.50 6.93 15.87
C ASP A 39 -14.65 5.72 15.49
N HIS A 40 -15.21 4.75 14.78
CA HIS A 40 -14.41 3.62 14.30
C HIS A 40 -13.61 4.04 13.08
N ILE A 41 -12.35 3.61 13.00
CA ILE A 41 -11.52 3.89 11.82
C ILE A 41 -12.09 3.13 10.61
N GLU A 42 -12.30 1.82 10.75
CA GLU A 42 -13.05 0.96 9.82
C GLU A 42 -14.46 0.71 10.34
N ARG A 43 -15.46 0.59 9.45
CA ARG A 43 -16.87 0.54 9.88
C ARG A 43 -17.11 -0.66 10.81
N TRP A 44 -17.87 -0.44 11.89
CA TRP A 44 -18.23 -1.53 12.81
C TRP A 44 -18.96 -2.68 12.12
N ALA A 45 -19.70 -2.41 11.05
CA ALA A 45 -20.38 -3.44 10.25
C ALA A 45 -19.41 -4.40 9.53
N GLU A 46 -18.14 -4.00 9.36
CA GLU A 46 -17.11 -4.81 8.73
C GLU A 46 -16.31 -5.57 9.77
N THR A 47 -15.88 -4.90 10.84
CA THR A 47 -14.97 -5.49 11.84
C THR A 47 -15.68 -6.15 13.02
N HIS A 48 -16.89 -5.71 13.36
CA HIS A 48 -17.65 -6.11 14.55
C HIS A 48 -16.91 -5.96 15.89
N ARG A 49 -15.82 -5.19 15.91
CA ARG A 49 -14.95 -4.98 17.06
C ARG A 49 -14.99 -3.53 17.52
N THR A 50 -14.88 -3.33 18.84
CA THR A 50 -14.82 -2.00 19.43
C THR A 50 -13.72 -1.99 20.50
N ASN A 51 -12.55 -1.49 20.13
CA ASN A 51 -11.40 -1.32 21.02
C ASN A 51 -10.68 0.00 20.70
N VAL A 52 -9.86 0.48 21.64
CA VAL A 52 -9.21 1.80 21.52
C VAL A 52 -8.27 1.89 20.31
N HIS A 53 -7.72 0.77 19.83
CA HIS A 53 -6.79 0.74 18.71
C HIS A 53 -7.47 0.80 17.34
N GLU A 54 -8.74 0.41 17.26
CA GLU A 54 -9.57 0.45 16.05
C GLU A 54 -10.50 1.69 16.02
N MET A 55 -10.21 2.67 16.88
CA MET A 55 -11.02 3.87 17.04
C MET A 55 -10.19 5.14 16.95
N GLN A 56 -10.87 6.23 16.62
CA GLN A 56 -10.29 7.56 16.47
C GLN A 56 -11.12 8.61 17.22
N ALA A 57 -10.45 9.63 17.76
CA ALA A 57 -11.06 10.77 18.40
C ALA A 57 -11.32 11.89 17.38
N LEU A 58 -12.59 12.18 17.12
CA LEU A 58 -13.02 13.19 16.13
C LEU A 58 -13.83 14.31 16.77
N CYS A 59 -13.72 15.51 16.20
CA CYS A 59 -14.67 16.57 16.50
C CYS A 59 -16.05 16.25 15.87
N PRO A 60 -17.14 16.81 16.39
CA PRO A 60 -18.49 16.56 15.88
C PRO A 60 -18.65 16.81 14.39
N LYS A 61 -18.02 17.88 13.87
CA LYS A 61 -18.06 18.25 12.46
C LYS A 61 -17.44 17.16 11.56
N CYS A 62 -16.20 16.76 11.83
CA CYS A 62 -15.51 15.76 11.01
C CYS A 62 -16.20 14.39 11.10
N HIS A 63 -16.76 14.01 12.25
CA HIS A 63 -17.54 12.78 12.37
C HIS A 63 -18.84 12.81 11.53
N GLN A 64 -19.54 13.94 11.51
CA GLN A 64 -20.74 14.13 10.68
C GLN A 64 -20.41 14.09 9.18
N GLU A 65 -19.35 14.78 8.76
CA GLU A 65 -18.88 14.80 7.37
C GLU A 65 -18.53 13.38 6.90
N LYS A 66 -17.73 12.65 7.68
CA LYS A 66 -17.39 11.23 7.42
C LYS A 66 -18.65 10.37 7.30
N THR A 67 -19.57 10.47 8.26
CA THR A 67 -20.82 9.68 8.26
C THR A 67 -21.68 10.00 7.04
N ALA A 68 -21.76 11.28 6.64
CA ALA A 68 -22.51 11.71 5.46
C ALA A 68 -21.90 11.15 4.17
N GLU A 69 -20.57 11.15 4.06
CA GLU A 69 -19.83 10.60 2.92
C GLU A 69 -20.01 9.07 2.81
N GLU A 70 -19.87 8.34 3.91
CA GLU A 70 -20.14 6.90 3.97
C GLU A 70 -21.59 6.55 3.58
N ASN A 71 -22.56 7.36 4.02
CA ASN A 71 -23.97 7.15 3.68
C ASN A 71 -24.30 7.48 2.22
N LYS A 72 -23.58 8.40 1.57
CA LYS A 72 -23.71 8.67 0.13
C LYS A 72 -23.25 7.45 -0.68
N HIS A 73 -22.12 6.85 -0.30
CA HIS A 73 -21.60 5.64 -0.93
C HIS A 73 -22.59 4.45 -0.84
N MET A 74 -23.31 4.31 0.28
CA MET A 74 -24.32 3.26 0.44
C MET A 74 -25.59 3.47 -0.41
N LYS A 75 -25.95 4.72 -0.72
CA LYS A 75 -27.13 5.02 -1.56
C LYS A 75 -26.85 4.81 -3.05
N SER A 76 -25.61 5.03 -3.52
CA SER A 76 -25.22 4.75 -4.91
C SER A 76 -25.16 3.26 -5.25
N GLU A 77 -24.84 2.40 -4.27
CA GLU A 77 -24.80 0.94 -4.46
C GLU A 77 -26.19 0.32 -4.65
N ASN A 78 -27.23 0.86 -4.00
CA ASN A 78 -28.60 0.31 -4.05
C ASN A 78 -29.48 0.81 -5.21
N TYR A 79 -29.05 1.81 -6.01
CA TYR A 79 -29.86 2.42 -7.07
C TYR A 79 -29.65 1.83 -8.49
N LYS A 80 -28.76 0.84 -8.66
CA LYS A 80 -28.43 0.23 -9.97
C LYS A 80 -29.40 -0.89 -10.39
N GLN A 81 -30.70 -0.64 -10.38
CA GLN A 81 -31.68 -1.56 -10.98
C GLN A 81 -32.45 -0.81 -12.06
N HIS A 82 -31.89 -0.81 -13.29
CA HIS A 82 -32.52 -0.67 -14.62
C HIS A 82 -31.40 -0.26 -15.60
N LYS A 83 -30.83 -1.24 -16.30
CA LYS A 83 -29.62 -1.08 -17.13
C LYS A 83 -30.02 -0.83 -18.59
N GLN A 84 -29.71 0.35 -19.12
CA GLN A 84 -29.50 0.54 -20.55
C GLN A 84 -28.02 0.26 -20.82
N LEU A 85 -27.72 -0.66 -21.74
CA LEU A 85 -26.37 -1.10 -22.06
C LEU A 85 -25.80 -0.21 -23.17
N ASP A 86 -24.96 0.76 -22.80
CA ASP A 86 -24.08 1.44 -23.75
C ASP A 86 -22.69 0.79 -23.72
N LEU A 87 -22.23 0.33 -24.90
CA LEU A 87 -21.01 -0.46 -25.10
C LEU A 87 -19.71 0.38 -25.12
N PHE A 88 -19.77 1.66 -24.76
CA PHE A 88 -18.65 2.61 -24.91
C PHE A 88 -18.13 3.23 -23.60
N GLU A 89 -18.70 2.88 -22.44
CA GLU A 89 -18.20 3.38 -21.14
C GLU A 89 -17.27 2.38 -20.45
N SER A 90 -16.20 2.90 -19.83
CA SER A 90 -15.29 2.12 -18.99
C SER A 90 -16.05 1.34 -17.92
N PRO A 91 -15.68 0.07 -17.64
CA PRO A 91 -16.44 -0.79 -16.75
C PRO A 91 -16.52 -0.21 -15.34
N THR A 92 -17.73 0.16 -14.92
CA THR A 92 -18.09 0.62 -13.57
C THR A 92 -18.26 -0.53 -12.56
N GLU A 93 -17.63 -1.68 -12.83
CA GLU A 93 -17.60 -2.80 -11.90
C GLU A 93 -16.42 -2.66 -10.93
N PRO A 94 -16.64 -2.86 -9.62
CA PRO A 94 -15.57 -2.87 -8.63
C PRO A 94 -14.52 -3.91 -9.03
N ILE A 95 -13.23 -3.62 -8.79
CA ILE A 95 -12.15 -4.51 -9.18
C ILE A 95 -12.39 -5.87 -8.55
N LYS A 96 -12.70 -6.86 -9.38
CA LYS A 96 -12.63 -8.26 -8.96
C LYS A 96 -11.17 -8.65 -8.87
N LEU A 97 -10.57 -8.34 -7.71
CA LEU A 97 -9.18 -8.66 -7.44
C LEU A 97 -8.95 -10.15 -7.61
N ARG A 98 -7.85 -10.48 -8.30
CA ARG A 98 -7.41 -11.86 -8.47
C ARG A 98 -6.94 -12.39 -7.12
N ARG A 99 -6.95 -13.72 -6.97
CA ARG A 99 -6.63 -14.39 -5.71
C ARG A 99 -5.35 -13.87 -5.04
N HIS A 100 -4.23 -13.80 -5.78
CA HIS A 100 -2.95 -13.31 -5.25
C HIS A 100 -2.97 -11.83 -4.85
N GLN A 101 -3.79 -10.99 -5.49
CA GLN A 101 -3.97 -9.58 -5.11
C GLN A 101 -4.75 -9.47 -3.80
N LYS A 102 -5.77 -10.33 -3.60
CA LYS A 102 -6.51 -10.43 -2.34
C LYS A 102 -5.62 -10.95 -1.20
N GLU A 103 -4.86 -12.01 -1.46
CA GLU A 103 -3.89 -12.55 -0.50
C GLU A 103 -2.86 -11.49 -0.09
N PHE A 104 -2.38 -10.69 -1.05
CA PHE A 104 -1.46 -9.58 -0.76
C PHE A 104 -2.11 -8.47 0.08
N LEU A 105 -3.38 -8.14 -0.13
CA LEU A 105 -4.12 -7.21 0.74
C LEU A 105 -4.23 -7.73 2.17
N GLU A 106 -4.51 -9.02 2.36
CA GLU A 106 -4.53 -9.62 3.70
C GLU A 106 -3.15 -9.55 4.37
N ILE A 107 -2.06 -9.78 3.62
CA ILE A 107 -0.70 -9.58 4.14
C ILE A 107 -0.46 -8.11 4.52
N CYS A 108 -0.95 -7.15 3.73
CA CYS A 108 -0.85 -5.73 4.08
C CYS A 108 -1.57 -5.42 5.40
N LYS A 109 -2.71 -6.06 5.69
CA LYS A 109 -3.40 -5.93 6.98
C LYS A 109 -2.58 -6.51 8.14
N LEU A 110 -1.95 -7.67 7.94
CA LEU A 110 -1.05 -8.28 8.94
C LEU A 110 0.14 -7.37 9.25
N LEU A 111 0.78 -6.81 8.21
CA LEU A 111 1.85 -5.83 8.34
C LEU A 111 1.41 -4.60 9.17
N LYS A 112 0.24 -4.03 8.85
CA LYS A 112 -0.37 -2.94 9.63
C LYS A 112 -0.65 -3.32 11.08
N GLY A 113 -0.96 -4.58 11.32
CA GLY A 113 -1.15 -5.18 12.65
C GLY A 113 0.15 -5.37 13.45
N GLY A 114 1.32 -5.11 12.85
CA GLY A 114 2.62 -5.21 13.50
C GLY A 114 3.31 -6.57 13.35
N GLU A 115 2.81 -7.45 12.47
CA GLU A 115 3.48 -8.72 12.19
C GLU A 115 4.87 -8.48 11.57
N PRO A 116 5.93 -9.14 12.05
CA PRO A 116 7.32 -8.88 11.65
C PRO A 116 7.66 -9.53 10.30
N ILE A 117 7.01 -9.08 9.22
CA ILE A 117 7.18 -9.61 7.86
C ILE A 117 8.10 -8.66 7.07
N GLY A 118 9.38 -9.03 6.89
CA GLY A 118 10.35 -8.24 6.12
C GLY A 118 10.44 -8.59 4.63
N LYS A 119 9.96 -9.79 4.23
CA LYS A 119 10.09 -10.29 2.84
C LYS A 119 8.88 -11.11 2.42
N ILE A 120 8.37 -10.83 1.22
CA ILE A 120 7.24 -11.52 0.59
C ILE A 120 7.68 -12.01 -0.79
N ILE A 121 7.41 -13.28 -1.09
CA ILE A 121 7.70 -13.88 -2.40
C ILE A 121 6.39 -14.26 -3.07
N MET A 122 6.14 -13.75 -4.26
CA MET A 122 4.91 -13.94 -5.01
C MET A 122 5.17 -14.61 -6.35
N LEU A 123 4.59 -15.80 -6.54
CA LEU A 123 4.56 -16.49 -7.82
C LEU A 123 3.28 -16.12 -8.57
N VAL A 124 3.39 -15.25 -9.58
CA VAL A 124 2.27 -14.72 -10.34
C VAL A 124 2.49 -14.97 -11.82
N THR A 125 1.67 -15.85 -12.42
CA THR A 125 1.79 -16.21 -13.84
C THR A 125 1.85 -14.98 -14.77
N PRO A 126 2.55 -15.07 -15.93
CA PRO A 126 2.54 -13.98 -16.93
C PRO A 126 1.11 -13.58 -17.31
N GLY A 127 0.87 -12.26 -17.44
CA GLY A 127 -0.50 -11.74 -17.63
C GLY A 127 -1.38 -11.81 -16.37
N GLY A 128 -0.82 -12.29 -15.25
CA GLY A 128 -1.47 -12.49 -13.97
C GLY A 128 -1.88 -11.21 -13.23
N GLY A 129 -1.51 -10.02 -13.71
CA GLY A 129 -1.87 -8.77 -13.03
C GLY A 129 -0.90 -8.39 -11.91
N LYS A 130 0.34 -8.88 -11.98
CA LYS A 130 1.43 -8.59 -11.05
C LYS A 130 1.73 -7.09 -10.90
N SER A 131 1.49 -6.32 -11.95
CA SER A 131 1.77 -4.87 -11.96
C SER A 131 0.86 -4.06 -11.02
N LEU A 132 -0.19 -4.68 -10.47
CA LEU A 132 -1.05 -4.06 -9.45
C LEU A 132 -0.49 -4.23 -8.02
N ILE A 133 0.39 -5.20 -7.79
CA ILE A 133 0.98 -5.47 -6.46
C ILE A 133 1.72 -4.25 -5.90
N PRO A 134 2.58 -3.54 -6.65
CA PRO A 134 3.25 -2.34 -6.15
C PRO A 134 2.28 -1.19 -5.87
N VAL A 135 1.21 -1.06 -6.65
CA VAL A 135 0.17 -0.05 -6.45
C VAL A 135 -0.60 -0.33 -5.15
N ILE A 136 -0.98 -1.58 -4.93
CA ILE A 136 -1.61 -2.03 -3.67
C ILE A 136 -0.67 -1.78 -2.49
N ALA A 137 0.62 -2.12 -2.61
CA ALA A 137 1.60 -1.93 -1.55
C ALA A 137 1.70 -0.45 -1.16
N ALA A 138 1.81 0.45 -2.14
CA ALA A 138 1.85 1.88 -1.88
C ALA A 138 0.53 2.37 -1.24
N ALA A 139 -0.62 2.05 -1.86
CA ALA A 139 -1.93 2.47 -1.38
C ALA A 139 -2.23 2.03 0.06
N GLN A 140 -1.73 0.86 0.45
CA GLN A 140 -1.97 0.32 1.78
C GLN A 140 -0.91 0.74 2.79
N LEU A 141 0.37 0.75 2.42
CA LEU A 141 1.46 0.78 3.40
C LEU A 141 2.20 2.12 3.48
N ILE A 142 1.92 3.06 2.57
CA ILE A 142 2.51 4.41 2.53
C ILE A 142 1.46 5.47 2.96
N PRO A 143 1.84 6.53 3.69
CA PRO A 143 0.93 7.58 4.10
C PRO A 143 0.28 8.32 2.92
N ARG A 144 -1.04 8.56 2.99
CA ARG A 144 -1.77 9.39 2.03
C ARG A 144 -1.39 10.87 2.19
N ALA A 145 -1.34 11.61 1.08
CA ALA A 145 -1.02 13.05 1.09
C ALA A 145 -2.09 13.92 1.78
N SER A 146 -3.33 13.43 1.88
CA SER A 146 -4.49 14.15 2.40
C SER A 146 -4.94 13.57 3.74
N GLY A 147 -4.47 14.13 4.86
CA GLY A 147 -5.18 14.16 6.16
C GLY A 147 -5.59 12.86 6.87
N GLY A 148 -5.30 11.67 6.34
CA GLY A 148 -5.55 10.40 7.03
C GLY A 148 -4.46 10.15 8.07
N GLY A 149 -4.82 10.07 9.35
CA GLY A 149 -3.91 9.90 10.47
C GLY A 149 -2.82 8.83 10.25
N PHE A 150 -1.67 9.05 10.87
CA PHE A 150 -0.42 8.29 10.83
C PHE A 150 -0.52 6.78 11.17
N HIS A 151 -1.71 6.24 11.43
CA HIS A 151 -1.88 4.87 11.92
C HIS A 151 -1.69 3.82 10.82
N GLY A 152 -0.68 2.96 11.02
CA GLY A 152 -0.44 1.74 10.23
C GLY A 152 0.50 1.90 9.03
N THR A 153 1.22 3.01 8.88
CA THR A 153 2.18 3.15 7.77
C THR A 153 3.49 2.43 8.07
N ILE A 154 3.88 1.53 7.17
CA ILE A 154 5.09 0.72 7.32
C ILE A 154 6.28 1.37 6.61
N ALA A 155 6.01 2.13 5.54
CA ALA A 155 7.02 2.76 4.71
C ALA A 155 6.65 4.19 4.34
N ASP A 156 7.66 4.97 3.93
CA ASP A 156 7.52 6.35 3.48
C ASP A 156 7.57 6.46 1.95
N ALA A 157 8.16 5.46 1.28
CA ALA A 157 8.31 5.45 -0.17
C ALA A 157 8.38 4.04 -0.77
N ILE A 158 8.19 3.92 -2.08
CA ILE A 158 8.34 2.67 -2.84
C ILE A 158 9.43 2.78 -3.91
N CYS A 159 10.26 1.76 -4.03
CA CYS A 159 11.19 1.55 -5.14
C CYS A 159 10.76 0.32 -5.93
N TRP A 160 10.36 0.51 -7.18
CA TRP A 160 9.98 -0.60 -8.05
C TRP A 160 11.07 -0.85 -9.10
N VAL A 161 11.73 -2.00 -9.01
CA VAL A 161 12.74 -2.42 -9.97
C VAL A 161 12.13 -3.34 -11.03
N VAL A 162 12.30 -2.99 -12.29
CA VAL A 162 11.72 -3.70 -13.46
C VAL A 162 12.80 -4.13 -14.46
N PRO A 163 12.57 -5.18 -15.26
CA PRO A 163 13.59 -5.68 -16.20
C PRO A 163 13.80 -4.79 -17.43
N ARG A 164 12.84 -3.93 -17.81
CA ARG A 164 12.89 -3.19 -19.09
C ARG A 164 12.23 -1.81 -19.02
N LEU A 165 12.66 -0.89 -19.89
CA LEU A 165 12.16 0.50 -19.96
C LEU A 165 10.66 0.60 -20.28
N ASN A 166 10.11 -0.30 -21.10
CA ASN A 166 8.67 -0.30 -21.40
C ASN A 166 7.82 -0.60 -20.15
N LEU A 167 8.33 -1.45 -19.25
CA LEU A 167 7.69 -1.74 -17.96
C LEU A 167 7.85 -0.59 -16.97
N GLN A 168 8.94 0.18 -17.08
CA GLN A 168 9.13 1.40 -16.29
C GLN A 168 8.03 2.43 -16.62
N ALA A 169 7.79 2.67 -17.91
CA ALA A 169 6.71 3.54 -18.36
C ALA A 169 5.32 2.99 -17.99
N GLN A 170 5.14 1.67 -18.00
CA GLN A 170 3.90 1.03 -17.56
C GLN A 170 3.68 1.20 -16.05
N ALA A 171 4.74 1.13 -15.24
CA ALA A 171 4.67 1.33 -13.81
C ALA A 171 4.19 2.74 -13.47
N GLU A 172 4.73 3.78 -14.11
CA GLU A 172 4.23 5.17 -13.96
C GLU A 172 2.74 5.25 -14.32
N ARG A 173 2.33 4.69 -15.47
CA ARG A 173 0.92 4.69 -15.91
C ARG A 173 -0.01 3.99 -14.92
N ASN A 174 0.40 2.85 -14.35
CA ASN A 174 -0.44 2.11 -13.40
C ASN A 174 -0.70 2.91 -12.11
N PHE A 175 0.27 3.70 -11.64
CA PHE A 175 0.06 4.59 -10.49
C PHE A 175 -0.82 5.79 -10.83
N GLU A 176 -0.88 6.18 -12.10
CA GLU A 176 -1.68 7.31 -12.56
C GLU A 176 -3.10 6.94 -13.00
N ASP A 177 -3.35 5.66 -13.26
CA ASP A 177 -4.62 5.12 -13.72
C ASP A 177 -5.77 5.49 -12.77
N SER A 178 -6.75 6.24 -13.29
CA SER A 178 -7.90 6.71 -12.53
C SER A 178 -8.72 5.56 -11.93
N TYR A 179 -8.80 4.43 -12.63
CA TYR A 179 -9.53 3.26 -12.14
C TYR A 179 -8.85 2.68 -10.91
N PHE A 180 -7.52 2.54 -10.89
CA PHE A 180 -6.81 2.05 -9.70
C PHE A 180 -6.82 3.05 -8.55
N LYS A 181 -6.74 4.35 -8.84
CA LYS A 181 -6.85 5.42 -7.83
C LYS A 181 -8.18 5.39 -7.09
N GLU A 182 -9.29 5.29 -7.82
CA GLU A 182 -10.63 5.21 -7.24
C GLU A 182 -10.80 3.92 -6.44
N GLN A 183 -10.38 2.79 -7.01
CA GLN A 183 -10.67 1.47 -6.44
C GLN A 183 -9.81 1.12 -5.21
N LEU A 184 -8.57 1.62 -5.15
CA LEU A 184 -7.68 1.44 -4.00
C LEU A 184 -7.64 2.68 -3.11
N ASP A 185 -8.43 3.71 -3.43
CA ASP A 185 -8.49 5.00 -2.74
C ASP A 185 -7.08 5.55 -2.44
N HIS A 186 -6.29 5.79 -3.50
CA HIS A 186 -4.93 6.29 -3.40
C HIS A 186 -4.65 7.45 -4.34
N GLN A 187 -3.68 8.27 -3.94
CA GLN A 187 -3.18 9.39 -4.76
C GLN A 187 -1.67 9.30 -5.02
N HIS A 188 -1.06 8.16 -4.68
CA HIS A 188 0.37 7.93 -4.89
C HIS A 188 0.74 8.03 -6.36
N ARG A 189 1.90 8.62 -6.61
CA ARG A 189 2.56 8.63 -7.90
C ARG A 189 3.99 8.17 -7.71
N ILE A 190 4.56 7.62 -8.78
CA ILE A 190 5.99 7.32 -8.87
C ILE A 190 6.50 7.86 -10.20
N ARG A 191 7.81 8.08 -10.30
CA ARG A 191 8.45 8.47 -11.57
C ARG A 191 9.59 7.54 -11.96
N ALA A 192 9.83 7.44 -13.25
CA ALA A 192 11.03 6.79 -13.77
C ALA A 192 12.29 7.53 -13.29
N ASN A 193 13.28 6.78 -12.81
CA ASN A 193 14.62 7.28 -12.53
C ASN A 193 15.66 6.41 -13.23
N ASN A 194 16.51 7.06 -14.01
CA ASN A 194 17.63 6.49 -14.76
C ASN A 194 18.94 7.15 -14.30
N ASN A 195 19.16 7.14 -12.99
CA ASN A 195 20.33 7.68 -12.29
C ASN A 195 20.41 9.21 -12.13
N GLU A 196 19.26 9.89 -12.11
CA GLU A 196 19.22 11.28 -11.64
C GLU A 196 19.36 11.36 -10.10
N PRO A 197 20.01 12.41 -9.55
CA PRO A 197 20.33 12.52 -8.11
C PRO A 197 19.14 12.55 -7.14
N ASN A 198 17.93 12.81 -7.62
CA ASN A 198 16.70 12.81 -6.82
C ASN A 198 15.73 11.77 -7.39
N PRO A 199 15.83 10.49 -6.97
CA PRO A 199 15.07 9.42 -7.58
C PRO A 199 13.55 9.60 -7.51
N CYS A 200 13.02 9.99 -6.35
CA CYS A 200 11.57 10.15 -6.16
C CYS A 200 10.96 11.36 -6.88
N LYS A 201 11.74 12.40 -7.19
CA LYS A 201 11.26 13.63 -7.86
C LYS A 201 10.02 14.25 -7.18
N GLY A 202 9.98 14.19 -5.84
CA GLY A 202 8.86 14.69 -5.03
C GLY A 202 7.60 13.82 -5.01
N THR A 203 7.65 12.61 -5.57
CA THR A 203 6.53 11.64 -5.57
C THR A 203 6.70 10.58 -4.48
N SER A 204 5.75 9.65 -4.36
CA SER A 204 5.71 8.61 -3.31
C SER A 204 6.73 7.48 -3.54
N GLY A 205 7.55 7.57 -4.57
CA GLY A 205 8.49 6.51 -4.92
C GLY A 205 9.10 6.70 -6.30
N TYR A 206 9.84 5.72 -6.77
CA TYR A 206 10.38 5.71 -8.12
C TYR A 206 10.40 4.31 -8.70
N VAL A 207 10.43 4.25 -10.03
CA VAL A 207 10.66 3.01 -10.77
C VAL A 207 11.99 3.09 -11.50
N ALA A 208 12.82 2.07 -11.36
CA ALA A 208 14.12 1.96 -11.99
C ALA A 208 14.24 0.63 -12.72
N THR A 209 15.06 0.57 -13.76
CA THR A 209 15.42 -0.73 -14.34
C THR A 209 16.51 -1.40 -13.52
N TYR A 210 16.61 -2.72 -13.56
CA TYR A 210 17.78 -3.40 -12.99
C TYR A 210 19.07 -2.79 -13.54
N HIS A 211 19.11 -2.44 -14.83
CA HIS A 211 20.29 -1.87 -15.46
C HIS A 211 20.65 -0.50 -14.88
N ALA A 212 19.66 0.34 -14.55
CA ALA A 212 19.90 1.59 -13.83
C ALA A 212 20.51 1.33 -12.46
N ILE A 213 19.95 0.39 -11.68
CA ILE A 213 20.50 -0.01 -10.37
C ILE A 213 21.96 -0.47 -10.51
N PHE A 214 22.22 -1.37 -11.46
CA PHE A 214 23.56 -1.90 -11.69
C PHE A 214 24.57 -0.83 -12.12
N SER A 215 24.13 0.18 -12.87
CA SER A 215 25.01 1.25 -13.37
C SER A 215 25.41 2.26 -12.29
N ASN A 216 24.59 2.43 -11.23
CA ASN A 216 24.90 3.31 -10.11
C ASN A 216 24.28 2.79 -8.80
N PRO A 217 24.81 1.69 -8.25
CA PRO A 217 24.23 1.05 -7.07
C PRO A 217 24.27 1.96 -5.84
N ASP A 218 25.34 2.75 -5.69
CA ASP A 218 25.53 3.64 -4.55
C ASP A 218 24.44 4.71 -4.46
N LEU A 219 24.04 5.30 -5.59
CA LEU A 219 22.94 6.28 -5.63
C LEU A 219 21.64 5.69 -5.05
N HIS A 220 21.28 4.49 -5.48
CA HIS A 220 20.05 3.83 -5.05
C HIS A 220 20.13 3.31 -3.62
N ALA A 221 21.28 2.79 -3.20
CA ALA A 221 21.52 2.37 -1.83
C ALA A 221 21.40 3.56 -0.87
N GLN A 222 22.04 4.69 -1.19
CA GLN A 222 21.94 5.91 -0.41
C GLN A 222 20.50 6.42 -0.34
N GLU A 223 19.74 6.39 -1.44
CA GLU A 223 18.33 6.79 -1.41
C GLU A 223 17.50 5.90 -0.49
N LEU A 224 17.67 4.57 -0.55
CA LEU A 224 16.93 3.64 0.30
C LEU A 224 17.29 3.75 1.79
N GLN A 225 18.47 4.26 2.12
CA GLN A 225 18.86 4.52 3.52
C GLN A 225 18.23 5.81 4.09
N ARG A 226 17.74 6.72 3.24
CA ARG A 226 17.21 8.03 3.69
C ARG A 226 15.81 7.95 4.28
N LYS A 227 15.04 6.92 3.94
CA LYS A 227 13.62 6.76 4.29
C LYS A 227 13.27 5.29 4.40
N ARG A 228 12.12 4.96 4.98
CA ARG A 228 11.64 3.57 5.01
C ARG A 228 11.08 3.21 3.64
N TYR A 229 11.74 2.31 2.91
CA TYR A 229 11.33 1.91 1.56
C TYR A 229 10.68 0.53 1.50
N ILE A 230 9.62 0.42 0.70
CA ILE A 230 9.18 -0.84 0.11
C ILE A 230 10.00 -1.05 -1.16
N LEU A 231 10.73 -2.15 -1.24
CA LEU A 231 11.45 -2.55 -2.45
C LEU A 231 10.65 -3.64 -3.18
N VAL A 232 10.26 -3.40 -4.42
CA VAL A 232 9.62 -4.40 -5.28
C VAL A 232 10.58 -4.81 -6.38
N LEU A 233 10.97 -6.09 -6.41
CA LEU A 233 11.78 -6.66 -7.48
C LEU A 233 10.88 -7.49 -8.42
N ASP A 234 10.52 -6.91 -9.56
CA ASP A 234 9.71 -7.59 -10.57
C ASP A 234 10.59 -8.44 -11.48
N GLU A 235 10.13 -9.64 -11.80
CA GLU A 235 10.84 -10.68 -12.54
C GLU A 235 12.28 -10.90 -12.05
N PHE A 236 12.47 -10.89 -10.72
CA PHE A 236 13.77 -11.03 -10.08
C PHE A 236 14.49 -12.36 -10.38
N HIS A 237 13.77 -13.37 -10.91
CA HIS A 237 14.31 -14.67 -11.29
C HIS A 237 15.48 -14.59 -12.30
N HIS A 238 15.65 -13.47 -13.00
CA HIS A 238 16.80 -13.23 -13.87
C HIS A 238 18.11 -12.93 -13.12
N VAL A 239 18.05 -12.60 -11.83
CA VAL A 239 19.23 -12.30 -11.00
C VAL A 239 19.82 -13.62 -10.48
N GLU A 240 21.03 -13.94 -10.94
CA GLU A 240 21.77 -15.12 -10.48
C GLU A 240 22.39 -14.84 -9.11
N GLU A 241 22.31 -15.79 -8.19
CA GLU A 241 22.94 -15.68 -6.88
C GLU A 241 24.46 -15.48 -7.01
N GLY A 242 25.01 -14.55 -6.22
CA GLY A 242 26.43 -14.18 -6.26
C GLY A 242 26.88 -13.34 -7.46
N SER A 243 26.01 -13.13 -8.46
CA SER A 243 26.34 -12.31 -9.63
C SER A 243 26.58 -10.83 -9.28
N PRO A 244 27.24 -10.04 -10.15
CA PRO A 244 27.36 -8.59 -9.96
C PRO A 244 26.01 -7.87 -9.80
N TRP A 245 24.97 -8.38 -10.45
CA TRP A 245 23.59 -7.88 -10.31
C TRP A 245 23.02 -8.14 -8.92
N HIS A 246 23.31 -9.32 -8.34
CA HIS A 246 22.95 -9.63 -6.96
C HIS A 246 23.66 -8.69 -5.98
N GLN A 247 24.97 -8.51 -6.15
CA GLN A 247 25.78 -7.63 -5.31
C GLN A 247 25.29 -6.17 -5.36
N ALA A 248 24.88 -5.68 -6.53
CA ALA A 248 24.33 -4.33 -6.69
C ALA A 248 22.97 -4.15 -6.00
N LEU A 249 22.15 -5.20 -5.91
CA LEU A 249 20.82 -5.15 -5.27
C LEU A 249 20.87 -5.38 -3.76
N GLN A 250 21.90 -6.07 -3.25
CA GLN A 250 21.98 -6.45 -1.83
C GLN A 250 21.82 -5.26 -0.87
N PRO A 251 22.49 -4.10 -1.06
CA PRO A 251 22.32 -2.95 -0.17
C PRO A 251 20.89 -2.40 -0.15
N LEU A 252 20.18 -2.50 -1.28
CA LEU A 252 18.78 -2.08 -1.38
C LEU A 252 17.88 -3.05 -0.60
N VAL A 253 18.12 -4.36 -0.74
CA VAL A 253 17.38 -5.41 -0.02
C VAL A 253 17.60 -5.29 1.49
N ASP A 254 18.82 -5.02 1.93
CA ASP A 254 19.17 -4.88 3.36
C ASP A 254 18.57 -3.62 3.99
N SER A 255 18.41 -2.54 3.21
CA SER A 255 17.90 -1.25 3.69
C SER A 255 16.38 -1.15 3.67
N ALA A 256 15.69 -1.96 2.86
CA ALA A 256 14.25 -1.91 2.71
C ALA A 256 13.53 -2.44 3.96
N VAL A 257 12.47 -1.74 4.39
CA VAL A 257 11.60 -2.21 5.49
C VAL A 257 10.69 -3.36 5.07
N LEU A 258 10.45 -3.48 3.76
CA LEU A 258 9.70 -4.57 3.15
C LEU A 258 10.24 -4.85 1.75
N VAL A 259 10.58 -6.11 1.49
CA VAL A 259 11.00 -6.59 0.16
C VAL A 259 9.91 -7.47 -0.43
N VAL A 260 9.39 -7.10 -1.59
CA VAL A 260 8.39 -7.86 -2.35
C VAL A 260 9.03 -8.38 -3.63
N LEU A 261 9.24 -9.69 -3.69
CA LEU A 261 9.79 -10.39 -4.84
C LEU A 261 8.64 -10.93 -5.68
N VAL A 262 8.52 -10.49 -6.93
CA VAL A 262 7.41 -10.88 -7.81
C VAL A 262 7.97 -11.57 -9.04
N THR A 263 7.47 -12.77 -9.36
CA THR A 263 7.95 -13.50 -10.54
C THR A 263 6.89 -14.39 -11.18
N GLY A 264 6.96 -14.53 -12.51
CA GLY A 264 6.19 -15.51 -13.27
C GLY A 264 6.67 -16.95 -13.17
N THR A 265 7.86 -17.22 -12.66
CA THR A 265 8.45 -18.56 -12.61
C THR A 265 9.34 -18.74 -11.38
N HIS A 266 9.37 -19.98 -10.87
CA HIS A 266 10.23 -20.37 -9.75
C HIS A 266 11.53 -21.06 -10.21
N LYS A 267 11.75 -21.16 -11.54
CA LYS A 267 12.93 -21.81 -12.14
C LYS A 267 13.53 -20.93 -13.22
N ARG A 268 14.87 -20.86 -13.25
CA ARG A 268 15.62 -20.36 -14.41
C ARG A 268 15.78 -21.47 -15.43
N GLY A 269 15.81 -21.12 -16.72
CA GLY A 269 16.05 -22.08 -17.80
C GLY A 269 17.45 -22.72 -17.78
N ASP A 270 18.40 -22.10 -17.06
CA ASP A 270 19.79 -22.57 -16.90
C ASP A 270 20.01 -23.41 -15.63
N GLY A 271 18.97 -23.65 -14.82
CA GLY A 271 19.06 -24.47 -13.60
C GLY A 271 19.83 -23.85 -12.43
N LYS A 272 20.31 -22.61 -12.56
CA LYS A 272 21.06 -21.92 -11.50
C LYS A 272 20.16 -21.36 -10.39
N PRO A 273 20.68 -21.18 -9.15
CA PRO A 273 19.92 -20.55 -8.07
C PRO A 273 19.62 -19.06 -8.36
N ILE A 274 18.40 -18.66 -8.03
CA ILE A 274 17.86 -17.32 -8.11
C ILE A 274 18.20 -16.57 -6.81
N ALA A 275 18.81 -15.39 -6.93
CA ALA A 275 19.09 -14.54 -5.79
C ALA A 275 17.83 -14.30 -4.91
N PHE A 276 18.03 -14.24 -3.59
CA PHE A 276 17.00 -13.96 -2.58
C PHE A 276 15.92 -15.02 -2.36
N MET A 277 15.98 -16.17 -3.03
CA MET A 277 15.10 -17.32 -2.76
C MET A 277 15.63 -18.15 -1.57
N PRO A 278 14.75 -18.67 -0.70
CA PRO A 278 15.14 -19.62 0.33
C PRO A 278 15.37 -20.99 -0.32
N TYR A 279 16.57 -21.25 -0.82
CA TYR A 279 16.99 -22.61 -1.16
C TYR A 279 17.28 -23.36 0.15
N LYS A 280 16.52 -24.43 0.39
CA LYS A 280 16.81 -25.43 1.41
C LYS A 280 17.13 -26.74 0.73
#